data_AF-A0A0V0ZR10-F1
#
_entry.id   AF-A0A0V0ZR10-F1
#
_cell.length_a   1.000
_cell.length_b   1.000
_cell.length_c   1.000
_cell.angle_alpha   90.00
_cell.angle_beta   90.00
_cell.angle_gamma   90.00
#
_symmetry.space_group_name_H-M   'P 1'
#
loop_
_entity.id
_entity.type
_entity.pdbx_description
1 polymer ?
#
loop_
_entity_poly.entity_id
_entity_poly.type
_entity_poly.pdbx_seq_one_letter_code
_entity_poly.pdbx_strand_id
1 'polypeptide(L)'
;MSLTVNKLQLAMSCHFAEYEYEVELFSYSPNAFVDSVYNFVHQQLERSITEVVNEGLTECEKSKGKQPQIDRIVTKAVIRVELRMKKLFQVLEKEVFNKVFRIPSHVALPQHAVQNGCYRDVTRAEYKMLQKQTRQYERRICALLHYIMELDCEIRLIEGLCEISTKLDAIEMDTKKNATSLPNAF
;
A
#
# COMPACT_ATOMS: atom_id res chain seq x y z
N MET A 1 10.91 -28.15 -24.92
CA MET A 1 10.63 -26.82 -24.32
C MET A 1 11.93 -26.02 -24.31
N SER A 2 11.97 -24.94 -25.09
CA SER A 2 13.20 -24.31 -25.58
C SER A 2 13.76 -23.27 -24.60
N LEU A 3 15.05 -23.40 -24.28
CA LEU A 3 15.88 -22.50 -23.46
C LEU A 3 15.90 -21.02 -23.92
N THR A 4 15.29 -20.70 -25.06
CA THR A 4 15.18 -19.35 -25.63
C THR A 4 14.05 -18.53 -25.00
N VAL A 5 13.02 -19.16 -24.45
CA VAL A 5 11.89 -18.44 -23.81
C VAL A 5 12.36 -17.69 -22.55
N ASN A 6 13.33 -18.26 -21.82
CA ASN A 6 13.81 -17.69 -20.56
C ASN A 6 14.73 -16.47 -20.72
N LYS A 7 15.35 -16.27 -21.91
CA LYS A 7 16.23 -15.10 -22.15
C LYS A 7 15.47 -13.85 -22.58
N LEU A 8 14.27 -13.99 -23.17
CA LEU A 8 13.40 -12.86 -23.49
C LEU A 8 12.65 -12.34 -22.26
N GLN A 9 12.28 -13.23 -21.34
CA GLN A 9 11.62 -12.84 -20.08
C GLN A 9 12.54 -12.06 -19.12
N LEU A 10 13.85 -12.28 -19.17
CA LEU A 10 14.82 -11.58 -18.32
C LEU A 10 15.29 -10.22 -18.86
N ALA A 11 15.11 -9.96 -20.16
CA ALA A 11 15.49 -8.69 -20.78
C ALA A 11 14.43 -7.59 -20.58
N MET A 12 13.25 -7.94 -20.04
CA MET A 12 12.15 -7.01 -19.74
C MET A 12 12.17 -6.47 -18.31
N SER A 13 13.18 -6.81 -17.51
CA SER A 13 13.32 -6.32 -16.13
C SER A 13 13.88 -4.89 -16.00
N CYS A 14 13.98 -4.13 -17.09
CA CYS A 14 14.36 -2.72 -17.06
C CYS A 14 13.16 -1.85 -17.45
N HIS A 15 12.51 -1.23 -16.47
CA HIS A 15 11.65 -0.01 -16.52
C HIS A 15 10.49 0.00 -15.51
N PHE A 16 10.51 -0.78 -14.42
CA PHE A 16 9.50 -0.64 -13.36
C PHE A 16 9.43 0.78 -12.76
N ALA A 17 10.53 1.53 -12.79
CA ALA A 17 10.60 2.87 -12.19
C ALA A 17 9.88 3.98 -12.99
N GLU A 18 9.54 3.80 -14.27
CA GLU A 18 9.03 4.90 -15.11
C GLU A 18 7.52 5.16 -14.96
N TYR A 19 6.75 4.18 -14.47
CA TYR A 19 5.28 4.21 -14.47
C TYR A 19 4.64 3.79 -13.14
N GLU A 20 5.35 3.84 -12.01
CA GLU A 20 4.78 3.45 -10.70
C GLU A 20 3.51 4.25 -10.37
N TYR A 21 3.47 5.53 -10.73
CA TYR A 21 2.34 6.41 -10.49
C TYR A 21 1.11 6.04 -11.33
N GLU A 22 1.33 5.69 -12.60
CA GLU A 22 0.31 5.20 -13.50
C GLU A 22 -0.21 3.82 -13.04
N VAL A 23 0.66 2.95 -12.54
CA VAL A 23 0.27 1.65 -11.99
C VAL A 23 -0.65 1.81 -10.79
N GLU A 24 -0.41 2.81 -9.93
CA GLU A 24 -1.29 3.11 -8.79
C GLU A 24 -2.71 3.50 -9.24
N LEU A 25 -2.84 4.25 -10.34
CA LEU A 25 -4.14 4.61 -10.90
C LEU A 25 -4.83 3.42 -11.60
N PHE A 26 -4.12 2.73 -12.47
CA PHE A 26 -4.70 1.71 -13.35
C PHE A 26 -4.79 0.33 -12.71
N SER A 27 -4.04 0.08 -11.64
CA SER A 27 -3.89 -1.24 -11.00
C SER A 27 -3.31 -2.33 -11.91
N TYR A 28 -2.75 -1.94 -13.06
CA TYR A 28 -1.99 -2.79 -13.98
C TYR A 28 -0.84 -1.99 -14.58
N SER A 29 0.19 -2.68 -15.07
CA SER A 29 1.30 -2.06 -15.79
C SER A 29 0.86 -1.67 -17.20
N PRO A 30 0.99 -0.40 -17.61
CA PRO A 30 0.75 0.02 -18.98
C PRO A 30 1.58 -0.77 -20.01
N ASN A 31 2.81 -1.19 -19.65
CA ASN A 31 3.63 -2.09 -20.48
C ASN A 31 2.95 -3.43 -20.70
N ALA A 32 2.48 -4.05 -19.62
CA ALA A 32 1.79 -5.34 -19.71
C ALA A 32 0.51 -5.27 -20.55
N PHE A 33 -0.19 -4.13 -20.53
CA PHE A 33 -1.35 -3.91 -21.39
C PHE A 33 -0.95 -3.85 -22.87
N VAL A 34 0.04 -3.03 -23.24
CA VAL A 34 0.47 -2.89 -24.64
C VAL A 34 1.04 -4.20 -25.19
N ASP A 35 1.81 -4.94 -24.39
CA ASP A 35 2.31 -6.27 -24.73
C ASP A 35 1.18 -7.25 -24.99
N SER A 36 0.14 -7.22 -24.16
CA SER A 36 -1.04 -8.09 -24.32
C SER A 36 -1.78 -7.78 -25.64
N VAL A 37 -1.92 -6.51 -25.99
CA VAL A 37 -2.52 -6.07 -27.26
C VAL A 37 -1.66 -6.51 -28.45
N TYR A 38 -0.34 -6.34 -28.38
CA TYR A 38 0.58 -6.80 -29.43
C TYR A 38 0.45 -8.30 -29.66
N ASN A 39 0.51 -9.08 -28.57
CA ASN A 39 0.40 -10.54 -28.64
C ASN A 39 -0.93 -10.99 -29.23
N PHE A 40 -2.04 -10.35 -28.83
CA PHE A 40 -3.36 -10.64 -29.38
C PHE A 40 -3.40 -10.39 -30.90
N VAL A 41 -2.94 -9.21 -31.35
CA VAL A 41 -2.96 -8.87 -32.77
C VAL A 41 -2.03 -9.77 -33.58
N HIS A 42 -0.87 -10.12 -33.05
CA HIS A 42 0.05 -11.05 -33.68
C HIS A 42 -0.58 -12.44 -33.86
N GLN A 43 -1.24 -12.97 -32.82
CA GLN A 43 -1.96 -14.24 -32.91
C GLN A 43 -3.08 -14.22 -33.96
N GLN A 44 -3.85 -13.12 -34.06
CA GLN A 44 -4.88 -13.01 -35.09
C GLN A 44 -4.28 -12.96 -36.49
N LEU A 45 -3.18 -12.24 -36.66
CA LEU A 45 -2.46 -12.20 -37.94
C LEU A 45 -1.97 -13.59 -38.36
N GLU A 46 -1.35 -14.34 -37.44
CA GLU A 46 -0.90 -15.71 -37.71
C GLU A 46 -2.07 -16.63 -38.13
N ARG A 47 -3.22 -16.52 -37.46
CA ARG A 47 -4.43 -17.27 -37.81
C ARG A 47 -4.93 -16.92 -39.21
N SER A 48 -5.09 -15.63 -39.52
CA SER A 48 -5.57 -15.19 -40.84
C SER A 48 -4.61 -15.57 -41.97
N ILE A 49 -3.29 -15.50 -41.74
CA ILE A 49 -2.30 -15.98 -42.70
C ILE A 49 -2.47 -17.48 -42.93
N THR A 50 -2.60 -18.25 -41.85
CA THR A 50 -2.76 -19.72 -41.91
C THR A 50 -4.03 -20.09 -42.67
N GLU A 51 -5.14 -19.40 -42.44
CA GLU A 51 -6.40 -19.57 -43.17
C GLU A 51 -6.23 -19.31 -44.67
N VAL A 52 -5.66 -18.16 -45.06
CA VAL A 52 -5.43 -17.81 -46.47
C VAL A 52 -4.51 -18.82 -47.16
N VAL A 53 -3.47 -19.29 -46.47
CA VAL A 53 -2.56 -20.31 -47.01
C VAL A 53 -3.29 -21.63 -47.20
N ASN A 54 -4.08 -22.07 -46.22
CA ASN A 54 -4.82 -23.32 -46.32
C ASN A 54 -5.89 -23.27 -47.43
N GLU A 55 -6.63 -22.18 -47.56
CA GLU A 55 -7.61 -21.97 -48.64
C GLU A 55 -6.91 -21.93 -50.01
N GLY A 56 -5.84 -21.14 -50.15
CA GLY A 56 -5.07 -21.07 -51.39
C GLY A 56 -4.42 -22.39 -51.79
N LEU A 57 -4.04 -23.23 -50.82
CA LEU A 57 -3.49 -24.57 -51.07
C LEU A 57 -4.56 -25.53 -51.61
N THR A 58 -5.79 -25.48 -51.11
CA THR A 58 -6.90 -26.30 -51.64
C THR A 58 -7.23 -25.97 -53.10
N GLU A 59 -7.04 -24.72 -53.54
CA GLU A 59 -7.15 -24.35 -54.97
C GLU A 59 -5.93 -24.78 -55.79
N CYS A 60 -4.73 -24.79 -55.20
CA CYS A 60 -3.47 -25.03 -55.89
C CYS A 60 -3.03 -26.51 -55.98
N GLU A 61 -3.66 -27.42 -55.23
CA GLU A 61 -3.46 -28.88 -55.31
C GLU A 61 -3.62 -29.45 -56.74
N LYS A 62 -4.26 -28.70 -57.66
CA LYS A 62 -4.31 -29.01 -59.09
C LYS A 62 -2.96 -28.88 -59.82
N SER A 63 -1.90 -28.34 -59.19
CA SER A 63 -0.59 -28.11 -59.82
C SER A 63 0.60 -28.53 -58.93
N LYS A 64 0.80 -29.86 -58.78
CA LYS A 64 1.81 -30.52 -57.92
C LYS A 64 3.28 -30.08 -58.02
N GLY A 65 3.64 -29.15 -58.91
CA GLY A 65 5.02 -28.66 -59.08
C GLY A 65 5.32 -27.27 -58.50
N LYS A 66 4.31 -26.49 -58.08
CA LYS A 66 4.49 -25.07 -57.69
C LYS A 66 4.51 -24.81 -56.18
N GLN A 67 4.19 -25.80 -55.35
CA GLN A 67 4.16 -25.70 -53.88
C GLN A 67 5.38 -24.96 -53.25
N PRO A 68 6.64 -25.31 -53.59
CA PRO A 68 7.79 -24.71 -52.92
C PRO A 68 7.99 -23.23 -53.30
N GLN A 69 7.49 -22.80 -54.46
CA GLN A 69 7.50 -21.40 -54.87
C GLN A 69 6.43 -20.61 -54.13
N ILE A 70 5.25 -21.20 -53.93
CA ILE A 70 4.15 -20.60 -53.17
C ILE A 70 4.56 -20.42 -51.72
N ASP A 71 5.13 -21.44 -51.08
CA ASP A 71 5.63 -21.37 -49.71
C ASP A 71 6.66 -20.23 -49.56
N ARG A 72 7.61 -20.10 -50.49
CA ARG A 72 8.57 -18.99 -50.49
C ARG A 72 7.91 -17.61 -50.62
N ILE A 73 6.89 -17.46 -51.47
CA ILE A 73 6.18 -16.20 -51.66
C ILE A 73 5.40 -15.85 -50.39
N VAL A 74 4.70 -16.82 -49.82
CA VAL A 74 3.97 -16.70 -48.56
C VAL A 74 4.92 -16.29 -47.44
N THR A 75 5.99 -17.04 -47.19
CA THR A 75 6.98 -16.71 -46.14
C THR A 75 7.53 -15.28 -46.31
N LYS A 76 7.82 -14.87 -47.55
CA LYS A 76 8.30 -13.50 -47.84
C LYS A 76 7.23 -12.42 -47.64
N ALA A 77 5.94 -12.75 -47.82
CA ALA A 77 4.84 -11.87 -47.50
C ALA A 77 4.66 -11.74 -45.98
N VAL A 78 4.62 -12.86 -45.26
CA VAL A 78 4.51 -12.91 -43.79
C VAL A 78 5.60 -12.07 -43.13
N ILE A 79 6.87 -12.32 -43.46
CA ILE A 79 8.01 -11.58 -42.89
C ILE A 79 7.86 -10.07 -43.11
N ARG A 80 7.36 -9.64 -44.28
CA ARG A 80 7.16 -8.21 -44.58
C ARG A 80 6.03 -7.61 -43.76
N VAL A 81 4.94 -8.35 -43.57
CA VAL A 81 3.83 -7.91 -42.73
C VAL A 81 4.27 -7.81 -41.27
N GLU A 82 4.95 -8.82 -40.74
CA GLU A 82 5.48 -8.82 -39.36
C GLU A 82 6.43 -7.65 -39.11
N LEU A 83 7.39 -7.40 -40.02
CA LEU A 83 8.31 -6.28 -39.91
C LEU A 83 7.58 -4.93 -39.91
N ARG A 84 6.52 -4.80 -40.72
CA ARG A 84 5.72 -3.58 -40.78
C ARG A 84 4.85 -3.40 -39.53
N MET A 85 4.24 -4.48 -39.06
CA MET A 85 3.46 -4.52 -37.82
C MET A 85 4.30 -4.14 -36.62
N LYS A 86 5.50 -4.70 -36.49
CA LYS A 86 6.44 -4.34 -35.42
C LYS A 86 6.75 -2.84 -35.39
N LYS A 87 7.01 -2.23 -36.55
CA LYS A 87 7.25 -0.77 -36.64
C LYS A 87 6.03 0.04 -36.25
N LEU A 88 4.83 -0.37 -36.68
CA LEU A 88 3.58 0.32 -36.33
C LEU A 88 3.29 0.22 -34.84
N PHE A 89 3.55 -0.94 -34.24
CA PHE A 89 3.37 -1.15 -32.82
C PHE A 89 4.36 -0.36 -31.97
N GLN A 90 5.61 -0.19 -32.40
CA GLN A 90 6.56 0.71 -31.72
C GLN A 90 6.07 2.16 -31.68
N VAL A 91 5.42 2.62 -32.76
CA VAL A 91 4.82 3.97 -32.80
C VAL A 91 3.59 4.03 -31.90
N LEU A 92 2.71 3.03 -31.99
CA LEU A 92 1.51 2.93 -31.15
C LEU A 92 1.87 2.93 -29.66
N GLU A 93 2.83 2.10 -29.28
CA GLU A 93 3.36 1.97 -27.93
C GLU A 93 3.78 3.35 -27.40
N LYS A 94 4.64 4.07 -28.13
CA LYS A 94 5.09 5.41 -27.76
C LYS A 94 3.94 6.41 -27.61
N GLU A 95 2.95 6.38 -28.49
CA GLU A 95 1.81 7.29 -28.45
C GLU A 95 0.88 6.97 -27.27
N VAL A 96 0.59 5.69 -27.05
CA VAL A 96 -0.29 5.21 -25.99
C VAL A 96 0.33 5.49 -24.62
N PHE A 97 1.64 5.27 -24.45
CA PHE A 97 2.32 5.67 -23.23
C PHE A 97 2.22 7.18 -22.99
N ASN A 98 2.58 8.00 -23.97
CA ASN A 98 2.68 9.44 -23.75
C ASN A 98 1.33 10.16 -23.63
N LYS A 99 0.29 9.68 -24.32
CA LYS A 99 -0.99 10.40 -24.43
C LYS A 99 -2.15 9.77 -23.70
N VAL A 100 -2.12 8.45 -23.48
CA VAL A 100 -3.23 7.72 -22.87
C VAL A 100 -2.90 7.36 -21.43
N PHE A 101 -1.74 6.74 -21.21
CA PHE A 101 -1.38 6.25 -19.88
C PHE A 101 -0.63 7.26 -19.03
N ARG A 102 0.17 8.16 -19.62
CA ARG A 102 0.99 9.10 -18.85
C ARG A 102 0.12 10.04 -18.03
N ILE A 103 0.33 10.04 -16.72
CA ILE A 103 -0.22 11.08 -15.86
C ILE A 103 0.77 12.26 -15.89
N PRO A 104 0.32 13.49 -16.26
CA PRO A 104 1.20 14.64 -16.26
C PRO A 104 1.78 14.90 -14.87
N SER A 105 3.06 15.29 -14.79
CA SER A 105 3.77 15.48 -13.51
C SER A 105 3.15 16.53 -12.57
N HIS A 106 2.32 17.44 -13.09
CA HIS A 106 1.62 18.46 -12.32
C HIS A 106 0.24 18.00 -11.82
N VAL A 107 -0.22 16.81 -12.22
CA VAL A 107 -1.50 16.23 -11.81
C VAL A 107 -1.25 15.26 -10.67
N ALA A 108 -1.86 15.53 -9.52
CA ALA A 108 -1.89 14.60 -8.41
C ALA A 108 -3.11 13.68 -8.51
N LEU A 109 -2.92 12.39 -8.23
CA LEU A 109 -4.01 11.44 -8.07
C LEU A 109 -4.90 11.87 -6.88
N PRO A 110 -6.20 11.57 -6.94
CA PRO A 110 -7.13 11.88 -5.85
C PRO A 110 -6.70 11.33 -4.49
N GLN A 111 -6.01 10.20 -4.49
CA GLN A 111 -5.48 9.54 -3.28
C GLN A 111 -4.38 10.38 -2.61
N HIS A 112 -3.59 11.11 -3.41
CA HIS A 112 -2.54 12.02 -2.95
C HIS A 112 -3.04 13.46 -2.78
N ALA A 113 -4.20 13.80 -3.34
CA ALA A 113 -4.79 15.14 -3.22
C ALA A 113 -5.15 15.52 -1.77
N VAL A 114 -5.29 14.53 -0.86
CA VAL A 114 -5.52 14.77 0.58
C VAL A 114 -4.33 15.46 1.25
N GLN A 115 -3.13 15.38 0.67
CA GLN A 115 -1.94 16.09 1.14
C GLN A 115 -1.96 17.60 0.80
N ASN A 116 -2.86 18.08 -0.06
CA ASN A 116 -2.85 19.47 -0.52
C ASN A 116 -3.78 20.43 0.25
N GLY A 117 -4.62 19.94 1.18
CA GLY A 117 -5.67 20.78 1.80
C GLY A 117 -5.58 21.00 3.31
N CYS A 118 -5.31 19.95 4.10
CA CYS A 118 -5.43 20.03 5.57
C CYS A 118 -4.19 19.61 6.35
N TYR A 119 -3.24 18.91 5.71
CA TYR A 119 -2.05 18.41 6.38
C TYR A 119 -0.82 18.87 5.61
N ARG A 120 -0.12 19.88 6.15
CA ARG A 120 1.21 20.25 5.67
C ARG A 120 2.13 19.03 5.82
N ASP A 121 3.02 18.83 4.85
CA ASP A 121 4.11 17.85 4.97
C ASP A 121 4.84 18.03 6.30
N VAL A 122 4.68 17.04 7.19
CA VAL A 122 5.34 17.05 8.49
C VAL A 122 6.80 16.71 8.24
N THR A 123 7.68 17.68 8.45
CA THR A 123 9.11 17.45 8.30
C THR A 123 9.58 16.40 9.30
N ARG A 124 10.64 15.66 8.95
CA ARG A 124 11.25 14.68 9.87
C ARG A 124 11.65 15.30 11.22
N ALA A 125 11.98 16.59 11.22
CA ALA A 125 12.28 17.35 12.43
C ALA A 125 11.03 17.58 13.29
N GLU A 126 9.93 18.01 12.69
CA GLU A 126 8.63 18.19 13.37
C GLU A 126 8.11 16.86 13.93
N TYR A 127 8.21 15.76 13.16
CA TYR A 127 7.85 14.43 13.64
C TYR A 127 8.67 14.01 14.87
N LYS A 128 9.99 14.21 14.85
CA LYS A 128 10.85 13.93 16.02
C LYS A 128 10.53 14.83 17.21
N MET A 129 10.18 16.09 16.97
CA MET A 129 9.77 17.02 18.02
C MET A 129 8.47 16.54 18.69
N LEU A 130 7.47 16.18 17.90
CA LEU A 130 6.21 15.62 18.38
C LEU A 130 6.45 14.35 19.20
N GLN A 131 7.29 13.43 18.72
CA GLN A 131 7.64 12.22 19.46
C GLN A 131 8.30 12.51 20.81
N LYS A 132 9.14 13.55 20.88
CA LYS A 132 9.76 13.98 22.14
C LYS A 132 8.73 14.58 23.10
N GLN A 133 7.79 15.38 22.58
CA GLN A 133 6.69 15.95 23.37
C GLN A 133 5.78 14.85 23.93
N THR A 134 5.40 13.86 23.12
CA THR A 134 4.60 12.71 23.57
C THR A 134 5.26 12.01 24.76
N ARG A 135 6.55 11.68 24.65
CA ARG A 135 7.30 11.05 25.76
C ARG A 135 7.37 11.93 27.01
N GLN A 136 7.45 13.24 26.84
CA GLN A 136 7.45 14.18 27.96
C GLN A 136 6.09 14.19 28.67
N TYR A 137 5.00 14.20 27.92
CA TYR A 137 3.65 14.15 28.49
C TYR A 137 3.39 12.80 29.18
N GLU A 138 3.80 11.68 28.60
CA GLU A 138 3.70 10.36 29.22
C GLU A 138 4.40 10.32 30.59
N ARG A 139 5.64 10.81 30.67
CA ARG A 139 6.36 10.89 31.94
C ARG A 139 5.65 11.77 32.97
N ARG A 140 5.09 12.89 32.52
CA ARG A 140 4.35 13.81 33.41
C ARG A 140 3.07 13.16 33.93
N ILE A 141 2.37 12.41 33.10
CA ILE A 141 1.20 11.62 33.51
C ILE A 141 1.59 10.59 34.57
N CYS A 142 2.66 9.82 34.36
CA CYS A 142 3.13 8.86 35.36
C CYS A 142 3.49 9.52 36.69
N ALA A 143 4.19 10.66 36.67
CA ALA A 143 4.54 11.39 37.88
C ALA A 143 3.31 11.89 38.64
N LEU A 144 2.31 12.42 37.92
CA LEU A 144 1.06 12.86 38.52
C LEU A 144 0.28 11.68 39.12
N LEU A 145 0.27 10.52 38.47
CA LEU A 145 -0.37 9.32 39.00
C LEU A 145 0.29 8.85 40.31
N HIS A 146 1.63 8.85 40.38
CA HIS A 146 2.33 8.52 41.62
C HIS A 146 1.98 9.52 42.74
N TYR A 147 1.94 10.81 42.43
CA TYR A 147 1.57 11.84 43.40
C TYR A 147 0.14 11.66 43.93
N ILE A 148 -0.81 11.32 43.06
CA ILE A 148 -2.18 10.99 43.47
C ILE A 148 -2.20 9.79 44.42
N MET A 149 -1.43 8.74 44.13
CA MET A 149 -1.33 7.57 45.00
C MET A 149 -0.76 7.91 46.39
N GLU A 150 0.24 8.79 46.45
CA GLU A 150 0.81 9.27 47.71
C GLU A 150 -0.23 10.05 48.53
N LEU A 151 -0.96 10.97 47.90
CA LEU A 151 -2.04 11.72 48.55
C LEU A 151 -3.15 10.80 49.08
N ASP A 152 -3.56 9.79 48.31
CA ASP A 152 -4.56 8.81 48.75
C ASP A 152 -4.08 7.99 49.97
N CYS A 153 -2.78 7.73 50.08
CA CYS A 153 -2.20 7.10 51.27
C CYS A 153 -2.23 8.04 52.47
N GLU A 154 -1.85 9.31 52.29
CA GLU A 154 -1.90 10.33 53.35
C GLU A 154 -3.34 10.55 53.87
N ILE A 155 -4.32 10.65 52.97
CA ILE A 155 -5.74 10.78 53.33
C ILE A 155 -6.18 9.60 54.20
N ARG A 156 -5.87 8.36 53.81
CA ARG A 156 -6.21 7.17 54.59
C ARG A 156 -5.56 7.15 55.97
N LEU A 157 -4.33 7.63 56.09
CA LEU A 157 -3.66 7.75 57.39
C LEU A 157 -4.35 8.79 58.28
N ILE A 158 -4.74 9.94 57.71
CA ILE A 158 -5.46 10.99 58.42
C ILE A 158 -6.84 10.48 58.90
N GLU A 159 -7.58 9.81 58.02
CA GLU A 159 -8.87 9.18 58.35
C GLU A 159 -8.72 8.20 59.53
N GLY A 160 -7.71 7.33 59.48
CA GLY A 160 -7.40 6.40 60.57
C GLY A 160 -7.05 7.09 61.90
N LEU A 161 -6.30 8.20 61.84
CA LEU A 161 -6.00 9.00 63.04
C LEU A 161 -7.25 9.66 63.63
N CYS A 162 -8.15 10.17 62.78
CA CYS A 162 -9.44 10.72 63.21
C CYS A 162 -10.31 9.66 63.90
N GLU A 163 -10.36 8.44 63.37
CA GLU A 163 -11.06 7.32 64.03
C GLU A 163 -10.48 6.97 65.40
N ILE A 164 -9.15 6.98 65.54
CA ILE A 164 -8.52 6.71 66.84
C ILE A 164 -8.82 7.85 67.83
N SER A 165 -8.74 9.11 67.38
CA SER A 165 -9.06 10.27 68.21
C SER A 165 -10.49 10.20 68.75
N THR A 166 -11.47 9.93 67.89
CA THR A 166 -12.87 9.82 68.32
C THR A 166 -13.12 8.67 69.31
N LYS A 167 -12.42 7.54 69.16
CA LYS A 167 -12.47 6.44 70.14
C LYS A 167 -11.85 6.84 71.48
N LEU A 168 -10.75 7.59 71.46
CA LEU A 168 -10.09 8.08 72.67
C LEU A 168 -10.97 9.07 73.42
N ASP A 169 -11.61 10.01 72.70
CA ASP A 169 -12.56 10.95 73.26
C ASP A 169 -13.74 10.23 73.93
N ALA A 170 -14.26 9.15 73.32
CA ALA A 170 -15.31 8.34 73.90
C ALA A 170 -14.87 7.64 75.21
N ILE A 171 -13.67 7.07 75.23
CA ILE A 171 -13.09 6.45 76.44
C ILE A 171 -12.88 7.51 77.54
N GLU A 172 -12.42 8.71 77.19
CA GLU A 172 -12.26 9.81 78.14
C GLU A 172 -13.61 10.21 78.75
N MET A 173 -14.67 10.30 77.93
CA MET A 173 -16.02 10.59 78.43
C MET A 173 -16.56 9.49 79.35
N ASP A 174 -16.34 8.22 79.01
CA ASP A 174 -16.76 7.08 79.84
C ASP A 174 -15.99 7.01 81.17
N THR A 175 -14.69 7.27 81.15
CA THR A 175 -13.86 7.30 82.37
C THR A 175 -14.25 8.45 83.30
N LYS A 176 -14.54 9.64 82.76
CA LYS A 176 -15.08 10.77 83.54
C LYS A 176 -16.41 10.42 84.19
N LYS A 177 -17.33 9.79 83.44
CA LYS A 177 -18.64 9.36 83.94
C LYS A 177 -18.50 8.33 85.07
N ASN A 178 -17.63 7.34 84.90
CA ASN A 178 -17.39 6.30 85.91
C ASN A 178 -16.73 6.84 87.18
N ALA A 179 -15.82 7.82 87.07
CA ALA A 179 -15.20 8.49 88.21
C ALA A 179 -16.22 9.29 89.04
N THR A 180 -17.23 9.90 88.39
CA THR A 180 -18.31 10.62 89.08
C THR A 180 -19.39 9.74 89.70
N SER A 181 -19.46 8.45 89.33
CA SER A 181 -20.49 7.50 89.82
C SER A 181 -20.03 6.56 90.93
N LEU A 182 -18.80 6.68 91.43
CA LEU A 182 -18.34 5.91 92.60
C LEU A 182 -19.15 6.34 93.84
N PRO A 183 -19.86 5.42 94.53
CA PRO A 183 -20.54 5.76 95.75
C PRO A 183 -19.51 6.09 96.83
N ASN A 184 -19.71 7.21 97.54
CA ASN A 184 -19.00 7.51 98.78
C ASN A 184 -19.25 6.35 99.75
N ALA A 185 -18.32 5.39 99.80
CA ALA A 185 -18.30 4.36 100.81
C ALA A 185 -17.86 5.01 102.14
N PHE A 186 -18.86 5.36 102.95
CA PHE A 186 -18.74 5.52 104.39
C PHE A 186 -19.35 4.29 105.07
#